data_AF-A0A1Z8W8L1-F1
#
_entry.id   AF-A0A1Z8W8L1-F1
#
_cell.length_a   1.000
_cell.length_b   1.000
_cell.length_c   1.000
_cell.angle_alpha   90.00
_cell.angle_beta   90.00
_cell.angle_gamma   90.00
#
_symmetry.space_group_name_H-M   'P 1'
#
loop_
_entity.id
_entity.type
_entity.pdbx_description
1 polymer ?
#
loop_
_entity_poly.entity_id
_entity_poly.type
_entity_poly.pdbx_seq_one_letter_code
_entity_poly.pdbx_strand_id
1 'polypeptide(L)'
;GLDTTIDWKNTGDNSYDGEKLRLLVHDESGKWERPDNILNNWRVTKTTLRLGSRIIGKCMMGSTSNSLDKGGDNFKRLYDDSDVTKRNKNGQTSSGLYSLFIPMEWNYEGYINSYGYPVFDTPKVPESDADGLPIETGVIDFWQNEVEGLKNDSDGLNEYYRQFPRTEEHAFRDEAKNSIFNLSKIYEQIDYNEDLERKGFITRGSFLWENGVKDTKVMFAPNKSGRFLVSWTPDKKLENNVITKNGIKHPGNEHIGAFGCDSYDISGTTDGQGSKGSLHGLTKFSMEDAPPNTFFLEYIARPQTAEMFFEDVLMALVYYGMPMLAENNKPRLLYYLKRRGYRGFAMNRPDKVWNKLSVAEREVGGIPNSSEDIKQVHAAAIETYIQKHVGMNDDGFGNIYFNTTLNDWAKFDINKRTKFDATISSGLAIMACNRHLYHPRPKYEKKGLDLKLSRFNNKGMQSQIIQ
;
A
#
# COMPACT_ATOMS: atom_id res chain seq x y z
N GLY A 1 20.47 18.08 -51.19
CA GLY A 1 20.05 18.41 -49.81
C GLY A 1 19.70 17.13 -49.12
N LEU A 2 19.72 17.11 -47.79
CA LEU A 2 19.07 16.03 -47.04
C LEU A 2 17.55 16.25 -47.25
N ASP A 3 16.88 15.37 -48.00
CA ASP A 3 15.43 15.40 -48.23
C ASP A 3 14.67 15.08 -46.93
N THR A 4 14.85 15.93 -45.92
CA THR A 4 14.25 15.81 -44.59
C THR A 4 13.43 17.06 -44.32
N THR A 5 12.17 16.87 -43.96
CA THR A 5 11.27 17.93 -43.50
C THR A 5 10.95 17.73 -42.02
N ILE A 6 10.85 18.84 -41.29
CA ILE A 6 10.33 18.88 -39.93
C ILE A 6 9.02 19.66 -40.00
N ASP A 7 7.95 19.07 -39.49
CA ASP A 7 6.65 19.71 -39.37
C ASP A 7 6.13 19.61 -37.92
N TRP A 8 4.98 20.24 -37.68
CA TRP A 8 4.32 20.21 -36.38
C TRP A 8 2.82 20.03 -36.58
N LYS A 9 2.16 19.38 -35.61
CA LYS A 9 0.71 19.21 -35.54
C LYS A 9 0.25 19.44 -34.11
N ASN A 10 -0.98 19.90 -33.97
CA ASN A 10 -1.62 19.99 -32.66
C ASN A 10 -1.75 18.60 -32.03
N THR A 11 -1.80 18.59 -30.69
CA THR A 11 -2.21 17.44 -29.90
C THR A 11 -3.54 16.89 -30.41
N GLY A 12 -3.59 15.58 -30.64
CA GLY A 12 -4.75 14.93 -31.22
C GLY A 12 -4.56 13.43 -31.32
N ASP A 13 -5.60 12.65 -31.02
CA ASP A 13 -5.54 11.19 -31.03
C ASP A 13 -5.07 10.60 -32.39
N ASN A 14 -5.40 11.25 -33.51
CA ASN A 14 -5.03 10.80 -34.86
C ASN A 14 -3.93 11.64 -35.53
N SER A 15 -3.25 12.51 -34.79
CA SER A 15 -2.18 13.32 -35.35
C SER A 15 -1.07 12.41 -35.92
N TYR A 16 -0.70 12.68 -37.16
CA TYR A 16 0.27 11.89 -37.97
C TYR A 16 -0.18 10.50 -38.42
N ASP A 17 -1.46 10.13 -38.30
CA ASP A 17 -1.96 8.88 -38.88
C ASP A 17 -1.67 8.79 -40.40
N GLY A 18 -1.27 7.62 -40.87
CA GLY A 18 -0.95 7.35 -42.26
C GLY A 18 0.43 7.81 -42.75
N GLU A 19 1.20 8.52 -41.95
CA GLU A 19 2.55 8.98 -42.33
C GLU A 19 3.64 7.96 -41.97
N LYS A 20 4.85 8.13 -42.54
CA LYS A 20 6.04 7.37 -42.16
C LYS A 20 7.08 8.32 -41.59
N LEU A 21 7.29 8.23 -40.28
CA LEU A 21 8.14 9.16 -39.55
C LEU A 21 9.51 8.55 -39.27
N ARG A 22 10.56 9.37 -39.40
CA ARG A 22 11.92 9.00 -38.96
C ARG A 22 12.14 9.31 -37.48
N LEU A 23 11.60 10.43 -37.02
CA LEU A 23 11.63 10.90 -35.64
C LEU A 23 10.25 11.49 -35.31
N LEU A 24 9.71 11.12 -34.17
CA LEU A 24 8.55 11.73 -33.56
C LEU A 24 9.00 12.31 -32.21
N VAL A 25 8.65 13.55 -31.93
CA VAL A 25 8.91 14.19 -30.65
C VAL A 25 7.57 14.60 -30.08
N HIS A 26 7.19 13.97 -28.97
CA HIS A 26 6.09 14.43 -28.17
C HIS A 26 6.61 15.31 -27.04
N ASP A 27 5.97 16.45 -26.89
CA ASP A 27 6.19 17.37 -25.80
C ASP A 27 5.01 17.30 -24.81
N GLU A 28 5.31 17.52 -23.53
CA GLU A 28 4.37 17.53 -22.41
C GLU A 28 3.32 16.39 -22.40
N SER A 29 3.73 15.17 -22.78
CA SER A 29 2.81 14.02 -22.94
C SER A 29 2.08 13.58 -21.67
N GLY A 30 2.63 13.92 -20.50
CA GLY A 30 2.06 13.72 -19.18
C GLY A 30 1.01 14.75 -18.78
N LYS A 31 0.76 15.75 -19.64
CA LYS A 31 -0.22 16.82 -19.42
C LYS A 31 -1.41 16.77 -20.39
N TRP A 32 -1.50 15.72 -21.23
CA TRP A 32 -2.59 15.58 -22.19
C TRP A 32 -3.91 15.26 -21.46
N GLU A 33 -4.84 16.21 -21.50
CA GLU A 33 -6.17 16.10 -20.90
C GLU A 33 -7.24 15.72 -21.93
N ARG A 34 -8.39 15.25 -21.43
CA ARG A 34 -9.54 14.92 -22.29
C ARG A 34 -9.98 16.15 -23.10
N PRO A 35 -10.40 15.98 -24.37
CA PRO A 35 -10.73 14.70 -25.03
C PRO A 35 -9.54 13.89 -25.52
N ASP A 36 -8.36 14.49 -25.63
CA ASP A 36 -7.17 13.83 -26.16
C ASP A 36 -6.54 12.86 -25.15
N ASN A 37 -5.92 11.82 -25.66
CA ASN A 37 -5.32 10.78 -24.82
C ASN A 37 -4.03 10.26 -25.44
N ILE A 38 -2.92 10.44 -24.71
CA ILE A 38 -1.59 9.97 -25.13
C ILE A 38 -1.56 8.47 -25.44
N LEU A 39 -2.34 7.64 -24.73
CA LEU A 39 -2.41 6.20 -25.02
C LEU A 39 -3.10 5.91 -26.35
N ASN A 40 -4.12 6.70 -26.72
CA ASN A 40 -4.79 6.57 -28.00
C ASN A 40 -3.88 7.04 -29.13
N ASN A 41 -3.28 8.22 -28.98
CA ASN A 41 -2.32 8.74 -29.94
C ASN A 41 -1.14 7.77 -30.14
N TRP A 42 -0.53 7.28 -29.06
CA TRP A 42 0.61 6.37 -29.17
C TRP A 42 0.26 5.07 -29.90
N ARG A 43 -0.96 4.55 -29.76
CA ARG A 43 -1.41 3.39 -30.54
C ARG A 43 -1.40 3.65 -32.05
N VAL A 44 -1.73 4.87 -32.45
CA VAL A 44 -1.70 5.32 -33.85
C VAL A 44 -0.26 5.62 -34.29
N THR A 45 0.42 6.55 -33.61
CA THR A 45 1.75 7.06 -34.00
C THR A 45 2.86 6.02 -33.88
N LYS A 46 2.74 5.01 -33.01
CA LYS A 46 3.67 3.86 -33.01
C LYS A 46 3.71 3.13 -34.35
N THR A 47 2.61 3.10 -35.09
CA THR A 47 2.55 2.41 -36.40
C THR A 47 3.30 3.18 -37.48
N THR A 48 3.34 4.51 -37.40
CA THR A 48 4.05 5.40 -38.36
C THR A 48 5.57 5.23 -38.27
N LEU A 49 6.07 4.76 -37.13
CA LEU A 49 7.48 4.48 -36.85
C LEU A 49 7.90 3.05 -37.23
N ARG A 50 7.01 2.26 -37.84
CA ARG A 50 7.21 0.84 -38.18
C ARG A 50 6.85 0.53 -39.62
N LEU A 51 7.56 -0.44 -40.19
CA LEU A 51 7.23 -1.09 -41.45
C LEU A 51 7.22 -2.61 -41.23
N GLY A 52 6.03 -3.16 -40.99
CA GLY A 52 5.90 -4.55 -40.54
C GLY A 52 6.63 -4.76 -39.21
N SER A 53 7.57 -5.71 -39.18
CA SER A 53 8.40 -5.99 -38.00
C SER A 53 9.57 -5.02 -37.82
N ARG A 54 9.90 -4.23 -38.86
CA ARG A 54 11.05 -3.32 -38.84
C ARG A 54 10.68 -1.99 -38.20
N ILE A 55 11.43 -1.60 -37.16
CA ILE A 55 11.37 -0.23 -36.62
C ILE A 55 12.17 0.68 -37.56
N ILE A 56 11.50 1.69 -38.13
CA ILE A 56 12.10 2.63 -39.11
C ILE A 56 12.31 4.03 -38.53
N GLY A 57 11.65 4.35 -37.42
CA GLY A 57 11.79 5.62 -36.71
C GLY A 57 11.89 5.47 -35.19
N LYS A 58 12.11 6.58 -34.50
CA LYS A 58 12.15 6.67 -33.03
C LYS A 58 11.18 7.72 -32.53
N CYS A 59 10.71 7.53 -31.30
CA CYS A 59 9.94 8.53 -30.57
C CYS A 59 10.75 9.02 -29.38
N MET A 60 10.80 10.33 -29.16
CA MET A 60 11.17 10.94 -27.89
C MET A 60 9.89 11.49 -27.25
N MET A 61 9.70 11.22 -25.96
CA MET A 61 8.47 11.56 -25.26
C MET A 61 8.86 12.14 -23.90
N GLY A 62 9.02 13.46 -23.85
CA GLY A 62 9.40 14.20 -22.64
C GLY A 62 8.17 14.77 -21.96
N SER A 63 8.13 14.74 -20.63
CA SER A 63 7.09 15.43 -19.85
C SER A 63 7.43 15.47 -18.37
N THR A 64 6.95 16.52 -17.67
CA THR A 64 6.55 16.40 -16.27
C THR A 64 5.13 15.82 -16.21
N SER A 65 4.76 15.11 -15.14
CA SER A 65 3.41 14.55 -15.04
C SER A 65 2.48 15.56 -14.36
N ASN A 66 1.29 15.77 -14.94
CA ASN A 66 0.19 16.36 -14.18
C ASN A 66 -0.30 15.38 -13.11
N SER A 67 -1.24 15.84 -12.27
CA SER A 67 -2.00 14.97 -11.38
C SER A 67 -2.62 13.78 -12.14
N LEU A 68 -2.83 12.66 -11.46
CA LEU A 68 -3.23 11.41 -12.13
C LEU A 68 -4.59 11.55 -12.85
N ASP A 69 -5.49 12.35 -12.30
CA ASP A 69 -6.81 12.66 -12.87
C ASP A 69 -6.76 13.58 -14.11
N LYS A 70 -5.67 14.33 -14.30
CA LYS A 70 -5.45 15.27 -15.42
C LYS A 70 -4.45 14.74 -16.46
N GLY A 71 -4.62 13.48 -16.83
CA GLY A 71 -3.79 12.81 -17.85
C GLY A 71 -2.57 12.08 -17.29
N GLY A 72 -2.15 12.37 -16.05
CA GLY A 72 -1.00 11.71 -15.41
C GLY A 72 -1.15 10.17 -15.31
N ASP A 73 -2.35 9.64 -15.05
CA ASP A 73 -2.59 8.18 -15.02
C ASP A 73 -2.33 7.51 -16.37
N ASN A 74 -2.69 8.17 -17.48
CA ASN A 74 -2.44 7.64 -18.82
C ASN A 74 -0.94 7.60 -19.12
N PHE A 75 -0.22 8.65 -18.74
CA PHE A 75 1.23 8.72 -18.93
C PHE A 75 1.97 7.74 -18.02
N LYS A 76 1.55 7.60 -16.76
CA LYS A 76 2.09 6.60 -15.83
C LYS A 76 1.94 5.19 -16.37
N ARG A 77 0.76 4.83 -16.89
CA ARG A 77 0.56 3.52 -17.54
C ARG A 77 1.49 3.32 -18.73
N LEU A 78 1.67 4.36 -19.56
CA LEU A 78 2.58 4.30 -20.68
C LEU A 78 4.04 4.12 -20.23
N TYR A 79 4.45 4.81 -19.16
CA TYR A 79 5.75 4.69 -18.51
C TYR A 79 5.96 3.27 -17.98
N ASP A 80 5.02 2.75 -17.19
CA ASP A 80 5.06 1.39 -16.61
C ASP A 80 5.10 0.30 -17.71
N ASP A 81 4.37 0.49 -18.81
CA ASP A 81 4.37 -0.41 -19.98
C ASP A 81 5.67 -0.34 -20.81
N SER A 82 6.53 0.64 -20.51
CA SER A 82 7.84 0.86 -21.15
C SER A 82 9.01 0.29 -20.35
N ASP A 83 8.72 -0.41 -19.25
CA ASP A 83 9.71 -1.09 -18.40
C ASP A 83 10.51 -2.12 -19.20
N VAL A 84 11.80 -1.84 -19.38
CA VAL A 84 12.72 -2.66 -20.19
C VAL A 84 12.96 -4.06 -19.62
N THR A 85 12.63 -4.29 -18.35
CA THR A 85 12.71 -5.61 -17.70
C THR A 85 11.55 -6.52 -18.10
N LYS A 86 10.44 -5.93 -18.60
CA LYS A 86 9.23 -6.64 -19.03
C LYS A 86 9.10 -6.59 -20.55
N ARG A 87 9.64 -7.61 -21.22
CA ARG A 87 9.59 -7.74 -22.68
C ARG A 87 8.76 -8.94 -23.10
N ASN A 88 8.04 -8.77 -24.20
CA ASN A 88 7.37 -9.88 -24.88
C ASN A 88 8.39 -10.81 -25.55
N LYS A 89 7.90 -11.94 -26.09
CA LYS A 89 8.74 -12.92 -26.80
C LYS A 89 9.46 -12.36 -28.04
N ASN A 90 9.02 -11.20 -28.54
CA ASN A 90 9.64 -10.49 -29.65
C ASN A 90 10.68 -9.45 -29.17
N GLY A 91 11.02 -9.43 -27.88
CA GLY A 91 12.04 -8.54 -27.31
C GLY A 91 11.62 -7.08 -27.12
N GLN A 92 10.32 -6.78 -27.21
CA GLN A 92 9.78 -5.42 -27.06
C GLN A 92 8.98 -5.27 -25.77
N THR A 93 9.03 -4.09 -25.18
CA THR A 93 8.12 -3.66 -24.11
C THR A 93 6.69 -3.59 -24.65
N SER A 94 5.70 -3.61 -23.76
CA SER A 94 4.28 -3.53 -24.15
C SER A 94 3.99 -2.25 -24.93
N SER A 95 4.52 -1.11 -24.45
CA SER A 95 4.41 0.18 -25.14
C SER A 95 5.27 0.22 -26.41
N GLY A 96 6.39 -0.51 -26.47
CA GLY A 96 7.41 -0.39 -27.51
C GLY A 96 8.38 0.78 -27.30
N LEU A 97 8.23 1.53 -26.20
CA LEU A 97 9.13 2.58 -25.72
C LEU A 97 10.03 2.04 -24.60
N TYR A 98 10.99 2.86 -24.16
CA TYR A 98 11.79 2.61 -22.96
C TYR A 98 11.47 3.67 -21.93
N SER A 99 11.17 3.27 -20.70
CA SER A 99 11.05 4.21 -19.59
C SER A 99 12.43 4.74 -19.20
N LEU A 100 12.50 6.05 -18.96
CA LEU A 100 13.68 6.74 -18.45
C LEU A 100 13.18 7.85 -17.53
N PHE A 101 13.61 7.80 -16.28
CA PHE A 101 13.42 8.89 -15.32
C PHE A 101 14.75 9.61 -15.11
N ILE A 102 14.72 10.94 -15.25
CA ILE A 102 15.87 11.82 -14.99
C ILE A 102 15.45 12.69 -13.79
N PRO A 103 16.10 12.52 -12.62
CA PRO A 103 15.84 13.38 -11.47
C PRO A 103 16.16 14.84 -11.78
N MET A 104 15.41 15.77 -11.19
CA MET A 104 15.53 17.20 -11.44
C MET A 104 16.96 17.73 -11.19
N GLU A 105 17.72 17.13 -10.26
CA GLU A 105 19.08 17.56 -9.93
C GLU A 105 20.06 17.44 -11.10
N TRP A 106 19.72 16.68 -12.14
CA TRP A 106 20.57 16.52 -13.32
C TRP A 106 20.37 17.61 -14.38
N ASN A 107 19.27 18.36 -14.32
CA ASN A 107 18.90 19.31 -15.38
C ASN A 107 18.22 20.59 -14.86
N TYR A 108 18.34 20.90 -13.57
CA TYR A 108 17.76 22.12 -13.01
C TYR A 108 18.50 23.36 -13.51
N GLU A 109 17.75 24.28 -14.11
CA GLU A 109 18.28 25.52 -14.67
C GLU A 109 18.89 26.42 -13.57
N GLY A 110 20.04 27.04 -13.85
CA GLY A 110 20.79 27.83 -12.87
C GLY A 110 21.71 27.03 -11.94
N TYR A 111 21.71 25.69 -12.02
CA TYR A 111 22.59 24.82 -11.23
C TYR A 111 23.44 23.90 -12.11
N ILE A 112 23.63 24.27 -13.38
CA ILE A 112 24.54 23.62 -14.32
C ILE A 112 25.73 24.55 -14.50
N ASN A 113 26.93 24.08 -14.18
CA ASN A 113 28.12 24.90 -14.31
C ASN A 113 28.48 25.17 -15.78
N SER A 114 29.42 26.09 -16.00
CA SER A 114 29.94 26.48 -17.32
C SER A 114 30.47 25.34 -18.20
N TYR A 115 30.70 24.15 -17.64
CA TYR A 115 31.13 22.95 -18.37
C TYR A 115 29.98 21.99 -18.71
N GLY A 116 28.74 22.31 -18.33
CA GLY A 116 27.57 21.48 -18.55
C GLY A 116 27.36 20.39 -17.49
N TYR A 117 28.02 20.48 -16.34
CA TYR A 117 27.82 19.52 -15.24
C TYR A 117 26.87 20.08 -14.17
N PRO A 118 25.92 19.28 -13.65
CA PRO A 118 25.08 19.68 -12.54
C PRO A 118 25.90 19.85 -11.25
N VAL A 119 25.61 20.91 -10.50
CA VAL A 119 26.19 21.21 -9.18
C VAL A 119 25.26 20.65 -8.10
N PHE A 120 25.51 19.40 -7.70
CA PHE A 120 24.66 18.68 -6.76
C PHE A 120 24.70 19.27 -5.34
N ASP A 121 25.91 19.29 -4.77
CA ASP A 121 26.18 19.75 -3.41
C ASP A 121 26.65 21.20 -3.43
N THR A 122 26.41 21.94 -2.34
CA THR A 122 26.92 23.30 -2.19
C THR A 122 28.44 23.34 -2.38
N PRO A 123 28.95 24.07 -3.39
CA PRO A 123 30.36 24.01 -3.74
C PRO A 123 31.20 24.77 -2.70
N LYS A 124 32.35 24.22 -2.32
CA LYS A 124 33.28 24.88 -1.37
C LYS A 124 33.91 26.16 -1.94
N VAL A 125 34.00 26.22 -3.27
CA VAL A 125 34.47 27.38 -4.03
C VAL A 125 33.36 27.69 -5.03
N PRO A 126 32.84 28.92 -5.09
CA PRO A 126 31.76 29.27 -6.01
C PRO A 126 32.10 28.85 -7.45
N GLU A 127 31.19 28.11 -8.07
CA GLU A 127 31.25 27.79 -9.49
C GLU A 127 30.38 28.79 -10.27
N SER A 128 30.69 29.03 -11.54
CA SER A 128 29.83 29.85 -12.39
C SER A 128 28.95 28.96 -13.26
N ASP A 129 27.69 29.36 -13.42
CA ASP A 129 26.78 28.77 -14.40
C ASP A 129 27.17 29.12 -15.85
N ALA A 130 26.35 28.70 -16.81
CA ALA A 130 26.57 28.98 -18.23
C ALA A 130 26.53 30.49 -18.58
N ASP A 131 25.83 31.30 -17.79
CA ASP A 131 25.68 32.75 -17.97
C ASP A 131 26.72 33.56 -17.17
N GLY A 132 27.57 32.88 -16.39
CA GLY A 132 28.61 33.49 -15.57
C GLY A 132 28.14 33.94 -14.18
N LEU A 133 26.93 33.58 -13.78
CA LEU A 133 26.41 33.85 -12.44
C LEU A 133 26.98 32.84 -11.43
N PRO A 134 27.30 33.28 -10.20
CA PRO A 134 27.83 32.38 -9.17
C PRO A 134 26.74 31.44 -8.65
N ILE A 135 27.05 30.16 -8.59
CA ILE A 135 26.29 29.11 -7.93
C ILE A 135 26.82 28.98 -6.50
N GLU A 136 26.10 29.57 -5.54
CA GLU A 136 26.48 29.58 -4.13
C GLU A 136 25.89 28.42 -3.32
N THR A 137 24.82 27.82 -3.82
CA THR A 137 24.08 26.72 -3.18
C THR A 137 23.99 25.54 -4.16
N GLY A 138 24.09 24.31 -3.67
CA GLY A 138 23.87 23.12 -4.49
C GLY A 138 22.39 22.91 -4.82
N VAL A 139 22.08 22.28 -5.95
CA VAL A 139 20.70 22.05 -6.35
C VAL A 139 19.92 21.19 -5.34
N ILE A 140 20.60 20.27 -4.64
CA ILE A 140 19.97 19.41 -3.63
C ILE A 140 19.57 20.25 -2.41
N ASP A 141 20.47 21.12 -1.93
CA ASP A 141 20.22 21.99 -0.79
C ASP A 141 19.12 23.01 -1.12
N PHE A 142 19.15 23.59 -2.33
CA PHE A 142 18.11 24.49 -2.81
C PHE A 142 16.73 23.82 -2.81
N TRP A 143 16.64 22.64 -3.42
CA TRP A 143 15.40 21.88 -3.48
C TRP A 143 14.91 21.49 -2.07
N GLN A 144 15.81 21.15 -1.15
CA GLN A 144 15.47 20.83 0.23
C GLN A 144 14.90 22.04 0.97
N ASN A 145 15.47 23.23 0.74
CA ASN A 145 14.96 24.48 1.32
C ASN A 145 13.54 24.81 0.83
N GLU A 146 13.25 24.60 -0.46
CA GLU A 146 11.90 24.79 -1.02
C GLU A 146 10.89 23.79 -0.41
N VAL A 147 11.29 22.52 -0.29
CA VAL A 147 10.49 21.49 0.39
C VAL A 147 10.19 21.86 1.85
N GLU A 148 11.19 22.35 2.58
CA GLU A 148 11.01 22.81 3.96
C GLU A 148 10.09 24.04 4.06
N GLY A 149 10.20 24.97 3.10
CA GLY A 149 9.32 26.13 3.00
C GLY A 149 7.86 25.75 2.76
N LEU A 150 7.61 24.69 2.00
CA LEU A 150 6.27 24.18 1.66
C LEU A 150 5.72 23.18 2.68
N LYS A 151 6.43 22.88 3.78
CA LYS A 151 6.00 21.86 4.76
C LYS A 151 4.61 22.10 5.36
N ASN A 152 4.17 23.35 5.45
CA ASN A 152 2.85 23.73 5.95
C ASN A 152 1.78 23.86 4.84
N ASP A 153 2.17 23.73 3.58
CA ASP A 153 1.29 23.75 2.40
C ASP A 153 1.39 22.41 1.66
N SER A 154 0.59 21.43 2.11
CA SER A 154 0.62 20.08 1.55
C SER A 154 0.26 20.03 0.06
N ASP A 155 -0.56 20.95 -0.44
CA ASP A 155 -0.96 20.97 -1.85
C ASP A 155 0.19 21.55 -2.70
N GLY A 156 0.74 22.69 -2.27
CA GLY A 156 1.91 23.30 -2.91
C GLY A 156 3.13 22.37 -2.90
N LEU A 157 3.36 21.65 -1.80
CA LEU A 157 4.43 20.67 -1.68
C LEU A 157 4.28 19.52 -2.69
N ASN A 158 3.08 18.95 -2.81
CA ASN A 158 2.83 17.86 -3.77
C ASN A 158 2.97 18.30 -5.23
N GLU A 159 2.55 19.53 -5.54
CA GLU A 159 2.78 20.11 -6.86
C GLU A 159 4.28 20.33 -7.13
N TYR A 160 5.02 20.87 -6.16
CA TYR A 160 6.47 21.04 -6.25
C TYR A 160 7.20 19.73 -6.50
N TYR A 161 6.81 18.65 -5.80
CA TYR A 161 7.36 17.31 -6.04
C TYR A 161 7.11 16.80 -7.46
N ARG A 162 5.95 17.07 -8.06
CA ARG A 162 5.66 16.66 -9.46
C ARG A 162 6.42 17.49 -10.49
N GLN A 163 6.60 18.78 -10.22
CA GLN A 163 7.32 19.70 -11.11
C GLN A 163 8.82 19.45 -11.06
N PHE A 164 9.36 19.19 -9.87
CA PHE A 164 10.79 18.95 -9.62
C PHE A 164 11.01 17.61 -8.93
N PRO A 165 10.72 16.49 -9.62
CA PRO A 165 10.79 15.16 -9.02
C PRO A 165 12.24 14.70 -8.89
N ARG A 166 12.55 14.03 -7.78
CA ARG A 166 13.83 13.35 -7.54
C ARG A 166 13.72 11.83 -7.63
N THR A 167 12.49 11.31 -7.56
CA THR A 167 12.15 9.89 -7.68
C THR A 167 10.93 9.74 -8.60
N GLU A 168 10.70 8.52 -9.10
CA GLU A 168 9.50 8.21 -9.88
C GLU A 168 8.21 8.43 -9.05
N GLU A 169 8.25 8.12 -7.76
CA GLU A 169 7.12 8.37 -6.85
C GLU A 169 6.82 9.86 -6.73
N HIS A 170 7.83 10.75 -6.67
CA HIS A 170 7.61 12.20 -6.74
C HIS A 170 6.90 12.61 -8.04
N ALA A 171 7.35 12.06 -9.18
CA ALA A 171 6.80 12.39 -10.49
C ALA A 171 5.32 11.99 -10.63
N PHE A 172 4.91 10.87 -10.03
CA PHE A 172 3.56 10.33 -10.16
C PHE A 172 2.67 10.51 -8.92
N ARG A 173 3.00 11.46 -8.03
CA ARG A 173 2.17 11.78 -6.86
C ARG A 173 0.78 12.25 -7.25
N ASP A 174 -0.22 11.76 -6.54
CA ASP A 174 -1.61 12.08 -6.82
C ASP A 174 -2.11 13.24 -5.95
N GLU A 175 -2.96 14.10 -6.53
CA GLU A 175 -3.83 15.02 -5.78
C GLU A 175 -5.03 14.22 -5.28
N ALA A 176 -4.87 13.39 -4.25
CA ALA A 176 -6.00 12.59 -3.78
C ALA A 176 -7.02 13.46 -3.00
N LYS A 177 -7.84 14.23 -3.72
CA LYS A 177 -8.90 15.12 -3.18
C LYS A 177 -9.99 14.39 -2.38
N ASN A 178 -10.04 13.05 -2.44
CA ASN A 178 -11.08 12.23 -1.84
C ASN A 178 -10.55 11.24 -0.78
N SER A 179 -9.25 11.24 -0.49
CA SER A 179 -8.73 10.37 0.56
C SER A 179 -9.18 10.87 1.92
N ILE A 180 -9.71 9.97 2.74
CA ILE A 180 -10.07 10.27 4.13
C ILE A 180 -8.86 10.28 5.07
N PHE A 181 -7.68 9.90 4.58
CA PHE A 181 -6.48 9.76 5.40
C PHE A 181 -5.52 10.94 5.24
N ASN A 182 -4.62 11.10 6.21
CA ASN A 182 -3.59 12.12 6.19
C ASN A 182 -2.52 11.80 5.14
N LEU A 183 -2.69 12.37 3.94
CA LEU A 183 -1.78 12.16 2.80
C LEU A 183 -0.37 12.62 3.08
N SER A 184 -0.19 13.72 3.82
CA SER A 184 1.14 14.25 4.16
C SER A 184 1.96 13.20 4.91
N LYS A 185 1.42 12.59 5.96
CA LYS A 185 2.10 11.50 6.69
C LYS A 185 2.39 10.28 5.82
N ILE A 186 1.47 9.92 4.93
CA ILE A 186 1.65 8.78 4.03
C ILE A 186 2.81 9.05 3.06
N TYR A 187 2.84 10.21 2.42
CA TYR A 187 3.89 10.57 1.48
C TYR A 187 5.25 10.76 2.16
N GLU A 188 5.31 11.39 3.32
CA GLU A 188 6.52 11.44 4.14
C GLU A 188 7.10 10.05 4.41
N GLN A 189 6.23 9.07 4.68
CA GLN A 189 6.66 7.69 4.89
C GLN A 189 7.15 7.02 3.60
N ILE A 190 6.47 7.25 2.47
CA ILE A 190 6.90 6.73 1.15
C ILE A 190 8.30 7.26 0.83
N ASP A 191 8.53 8.55 1.02
CA ASP A 191 9.83 9.19 0.76
C ASP A 191 10.92 8.59 1.64
N TYR A 192 10.63 8.41 2.93
CA TYR A 192 11.55 7.73 3.86
C TYR A 192 11.84 6.29 3.43
N ASN A 193 10.85 5.57 2.91
CA ASN A 193 11.03 4.19 2.47
C ASN A 193 11.90 4.08 1.20
N GLU A 194 11.85 5.06 0.29
CA GLU A 194 12.73 5.11 -0.90
C GLU A 194 14.22 5.16 -0.51
N ASP A 195 14.55 5.91 0.54
CA ASP A 195 15.90 5.95 1.10
C ASP A 195 16.32 4.63 1.77
N LEU A 196 15.34 3.87 2.28
CA LEU A 196 15.55 2.58 2.96
C LEU A 196 15.57 1.37 2.03
N GLU A 197 14.86 1.38 0.88
CA GLU A 197 14.90 0.28 -0.08
C GLU A 197 16.34 0.01 -0.55
N ARG A 198 17.15 1.07 -0.68
CA ARG A 198 18.59 0.99 -0.96
C ARG A 198 19.37 0.20 0.11
N LYS A 199 18.84 0.09 1.33
CA LYS A 199 19.48 -0.54 2.51
C LYS A 199 18.98 -1.97 2.78
N GLY A 200 17.99 -2.48 2.03
CA GLY A 200 17.59 -3.90 2.07
C GLY A 200 16.72 -4.32 3.28
N PHE A 201 15.90 -3.42 3.82
CA PHE A 201 15.02 -3.69 4.98
C PHE A 201 13.87 -4.68 4.69
N ILE A 202 13.55 -4.93 3.42
CA ILE A 202 12.45 -5.82 3.02
C ILE A 202 13.02 -7.02 2.27
N THR A 203 12.66 -8.21 2.72
CA THR A 203 12.99 -9.48 2.06
C THR A 203 11.79 -10.01 1.30
N ARG A 204 11.97 -10.24 -0.01
CA ARG A 204 10.98 -10.93 -0.85
C ARG A 204 11.18 -12.44 -0.80
N GLY A 205 10.11 -13.19 -0.59
CA GLY A 205 10.21 -14.64 -0.50
C GLY A 205 8.88 -15.41 -0.55
N SER A 206 8.97 -16.69 -0.20
CA SER A 206 7.86 -17.63 -0.15
C SER A 206 7.95 -18.49 1.11
N PHE A 207 6.80 -18.81 1.69
CA PHE A 207 6.70 -19.84 2.72
C PHE A 207 6.54 -21.21 2.08
N LEU A 208 7.19 -22.21 2.66
CA LEU A 208 7.20 -23.59 2.17
C LEU A 208 7.05 -24.55 3.33
N TRP A 209 6.27 -25.61 3.16
CA TRP A 209 6.29 -26.72 4.11
C TRP A 209 7.63 -27.45 4.07
N GLU A 210 8.09 -27.87 5.23
CA GLU A 210 9.30 -28.66 5.41
C GLU A 210 9.18 -29.96 4.58
N ASN A 211 10.17 -30.19 3.72
CA ASN A 211 10.19 -31.28 2.76
C ASN A 211 8.99 -31.36 1.80
N GLY A 212 8.22 -30.27 1.65
CA GLY A 212 7.00 -30.24 0.83
C GLY A 212 5.83 -31.06 1.41
N VAL A 213 5.95 -31.55 2.64
CA VAL A 213 4.90 -32.33 3.30
C VAL A 213 3.95 -31.37 4.01
N LYS A 214 2.71 -31.30 3.54
CA LYS A 214 1.68 -30.41 4.09
C LYS A 214 1.46 -30.62 5.59
N ASP A 215 1.10 -29.55 6.29
CA ASP A 215 0.76 -29.54 7.72
C ASP A 215 1.93 -29.90 8.67
N THR A 216 3.18 -29.78 8.20
CA THR A 216 4.42 -29.92 8.98
C THR A 216 4.94 -28.57 9.48
N LYS A 217 6.26 -28.38 9.62
CA LYS A 217 6.85 -27.07 9.87
C LYS A 217 6.88 -26.25 8.59
N VAL A 218 6.79 -24.95 8.71
CA VAL A 218 6.93 -24.00 7.61
C VAL A 218 8.29 -23.33 7.73
N MET A 219 8.94 -23.09 6.59
CA MET A 219 10.16 -22.31 6.46
C MET A 219 9.92 -21.13 5.52
N PHE A 220 10.57 -20.00 5.80
CA PHE A 220 10.63 -18.88 4.88
C PHE A 220 11.88 -18.98 3.99
N ALA A 221 11.69 -18.93 2.68
CA ALA A 221 12.78 -18.97 1.70
C ALA A 221 12.79 -17.67 0.87
N PRO A 222 13.82 -16.81 1.05
CA PRO A 222 14.01 -15.62 0.22
C PRO A 222 14.15 -16.00 -1.25
N ASN A 223 13.34 -15.39 -2.11
CA ASN A 223 13.41 -15.62 -3.56
C ASN A 223 12.78 -14.45 -4.33
N LYS A 224 13.38 -14.11 -5.48
CA LYS A 224 12.96 -12.96 -6.31
C LYS A 224 11.54 -13.12 -6.89
N SER A 225 11.10 -14.36 -7.10
CA SER A 225 9.75 -14.70 -7.57
C SER A 225 8.69 -14.74 -6.45
N GLY A 226 9.08 -14.40 -5.22
CA GLY A 226 8.25 -14.53 -4.04
C GLY A 226 7.01 -13.67 -4.12
N ARG A 227 5.96 -14.06 -3.41
CA ARG A 227 4.72 -13.28 -3.32
C ARG A 227 4.57 -12.56 -1.98
N PHE A 228 5.47 -12.84 -1.04
CA PHE A 228 5.53 -12.20 0.26
C PHE A 228 6.66 -11.18 0.30
N LEU A 229 6.36 -10.01 0.85
CA LEU A 229 7.32 -9.04 1.33
C LEU A 229 7.33 -9.09 2.85
N VAL A 230 8.51 -9.26 3.44
CA VAL A 230 8.69 -9.44 4.89
C VAL A 230 9.74 -8.47 5.40
N SER A 231 9.42 -7.71 6.45
CA SER A 231 10.37 -6.82 7.15
C SER A 231 10.81 -7.38 8.51
N TRP A 232 10.12 -8.39 9.04
CA TRP A 232 10.51 -9.06 10.29
C TRP A 232 10.12 -10.54 10.31
N THR A 233 11.00 -11.37 10.86
CA THR A 233 10.79 -12.79 11.13
C THR A 233 11.02 -13.07 12.62
N PRO A 234 10.17 -13.89 13.27
CA PRO A 234 10.32 -14.19 14.69
C PRO A 234 11.52 -15.10 14.94
N ASP A 235 11.99 -15.11 16.19
CA ASP A 235 12.98 -16.07 16.64
C ASP A 235 12.54 -17.52 16.45
N LYS A 236 13.50 -18.44 16.27
CA LYS A 236 13.26 -19.88 16.07
C LYS A 236 12.38 -20.55 17.12
N LYS A 237 12.28 -19.97 18.33
CA LYS A 237 11.44 -20.47 19.43
C LYS A 237 9.96 -20.14 19.21
N LEU A 238 9.69 -19.04 18.53
CA LEU A 238 8.36 -18.53 18.24
C LEU A 238 7.88 -18.99 16.85
N GLU A 239 8.80 -19.29 15.93
CA GLU A 239 8.48 -19.91 14.65
C GLU A 239 7.68 -21.21 14.83
N ASN A 240 6.64 -21.40 14.02
CA ASN A 240 5.83 -22.63 14.00
C ASN A 240 5.18 -22.97 15.36
N ASN A 241 4.98 -21.98 16.23
CA ASN A 241 4.35 -22.20 17.53
C ASN A 241 2.84 -22.42 17.38
N VAL A 242 2.45 -23.70 17.26
CA VAL A 242 1.07 -24.15 17.08
C VAL A 242 0.64 -25.03 18.25
N ILE A 243 -0.43 -24.63 18.96
CA ILE A 243 -0.98 -25.35 20.11
C ILE A 243 -2.17 -26.20 19.65
N THR A 244 -2.16 -27.50 19.93
CA THR A 244 -3.31 -28.38 19.62
C THR A 244 -4.20 -28.55 20.84
N LYS A 245 -5.48 -28.17 20.74
CA LYS A 245 -6.51 -28.35 21.79
C LYS A 245 -7.69 -29.08 21.19
N ASN A 246 -8.06 -30.24 21.76
CA ASN A 246 -9.21 -31.05 21.30
C ASN A 246 -9.19 -31.36 19.79
N GLY A 247 -8.00 -31.65 19.23
CA GLY A 247 -7.82 -31.93 17.80
C GLY A 247 -7.86 -30.69 16.88
N ILE A 248 -8.00 -29.49 17.44
CA ILE A 248 -7.97 -28.21 16.69
C ILE A 248 -6.64 -27.51 16.96
N LYS A 249 -6.01 -27.02 15.91
CA LYS A 249 -4.78 -26.23 15.97
C LYS A 249 -5.08 -24.76 16.24
N HIS A 250 -4.36 -24.16 17.18
CA HIS A 250 -4.47 -22.77 17.62
C HIS A 250 -3.11 -22.05 17.52
N PRO A 251 -3.11 -20.73 17.29
CA PRO A 251 -1.90 -19.92 17.30
C PRO A 251 -1.31 -19.84 18.71
N GLY A 252 0.00 -20.04 18.83
CA GLY A 252 0.73 -19.89 20.11
C GLY A 252 1.18 -18.46 20.40
N ASN A 253 1.24 -17.60 19.39
CA ASN A 253 1.80 -16.25 19.46
C ASN A 253 0.73 -15.15 19.34
N GLU A 254 -0.51 -15.43 19.79
CA GLU A 254 -1.62 -14.44 19.74
C GLU A 254 -1.36 -13.15 20.53
N HIS A 255 -0.39 -13.17 21.44
CA HIS A 255 0.03 -12.03 22.25
C HIS A 255 1.04 -11.12 21.54
N ILE A 256 1.63 -11.56 20.41
CA ILE A 256 2.64 -10.79 19.65
C ILE A 256 1.99 -9.98 18.53
N GLY A 257 1.00 -10.55 17.85
CA GLY A 257 0.40 -9.91 16.68
C GLY A 257 -0.76 -10.69 16.09
N ALA A 258 -1.26 -10.22 14.95
CA ALA A 258 -2.32 -10.86 14.20
C ALA A 258 -2.24 -10.49 12.71
N PHE A 259 -2.92 -11.30 11.90
CA PHE A 259 -3.08 -11.06 10.47
C PHE A 259 -4.46 -10.52 10.13
N GLY A 260 -4.53 -9.73 9.06
CA GLY A 260 -5.76 -9.36 8.38
C GLY A 260 -5.74 -9.87 6.94
N CYS A 261 -6.87 -10.39 6.47
CA CYS A 261 -6.95 -10.99 5.14
C CYS A 261 -8.23 -10.60 4.38
N ASP A 262 -8.06 -10.09 3.16
CA ASP A 262 -9.11 -10.01 2.15
C ASP A 262 -8.90 -11.14 1.14
N SER A 263 -9.90 -12.01 1.03
CA SER A 263 -9.82 -13.23 0.24
C SER A 263 -10.64 -13.12 -1.05
N TYR A 264 -10.53 -14.10 -1.94
CA TYR A 264 -11.40 -14.24 -3.10
C TYR A 264 -11.77 -15.70 -3.33
N ASP A 265 -13.01 -15.92 -3.78
CA ASP A 265 -13.55 -17.27 -3.92
C ASP A 265 -13.44 -17.83 -5.34
N ILE A 266 -13.34 -16.99 -6.38
CA ILE A 266 -13.38 -17.43 -7.78
C ILE A 266 -12.00 -17.28 -8.42
N SER A 267 -11.44 -18.38 -8.92
CA SER A 267 -10.11 -18.40 -9.55
C SER A 267 -10.09 -17.60 -10.88
N GLY A 268 -11.11 -17.73 -11.73
CA GLY A 268 -11.20 -17.03 -13.02
C GLY A 268 -12.21 -15.88 -13.02
N THR A 269 -11.81 -14.71 -13.55
CA THR A 269 -12.75 -13.67 -13.99
C THR A 269 -12.70 -13.60 -15.52
N THR A 270 -13.84 -13.41 -16.17
CA THR A 270 -13.96 -13.30 -17.64
C THR A 270 -13.16 -12.13 -18.22
N ASP A 271 -12.85 -11.13 -17.39
CA ASP A 271 -12.23 -9.88 -17.84
C ASP A 271 -10.77 -9.69 -17.37
N GLY A 272 -10.16 -10.67 -16.69
CA GLY A 272 -8.78 -10.58 -16.19
C GLY A 272 -8.51 -9.52 -15.11
N GLN A 273 -9.51 -8.68 -14.77
CA GLN A 273 -9.46 -7.62 -13.75
C GLN A 273 -10.15 -8.02 -12.44
N GLY A 274 -10.00 -9.26 -11.98
CA GLY A 274 -10.55 -9.64 -10.68
C GLY A 274 -9.68 -9.12 -9.53
N SER A 275 -10.30 -8.75 -8.39
CA SER A 275 -9.59 -8.32 -7.17
C SER A 275 -8.54 -9.35 -6.71
N LYS A 276 -7.44 -8.88 -6.12
CA LYS A 276 -6.33 -9.72 -5.66
C LYS A 276 -6.65 -10.25 -4.26
N GLY A 277 -6.00 -11.35 -3.87
CA GLY A 277 -5.99 -11.77 -2.48
C GLY A 277 -4.92 -10.99 -1.73
N SER A 278 -5.25 -10.51 -0.54
CA SER A 278 -4.33 -9.75 0.30
C SER A 278 -4.25 -10.31 1.72
N LEU A 279 -3.04 -10.26 2.28
CA LEU A 279 -2.74 -10.66 3.65
C LEU A 279 -1.71 -9.69 4.23
N HIS A 280 -2.01 -9.14 5.40
CA HIS A 280 -1.12 -8.26 6.14
C HIS A 280 -0.89 -8.77 7.54
N GLY A 281 0.36 -8.82 7.96
CA GLY A 281 0.75 -9.11 9.34
C GLY A 281 1.07 -7.84 10.11
N LEU A 282 0.47 -7.67 11.29
CA LEU A 282 0.74 -6.56 12.19
C LEU A 282 1.12 -7.10 13.58
N THR A 283 2.22 -6.58 14.13
CA THR A 283 2.58 -6.81 15.53
C THR A 283 1.89 -5.80 16.44
N LYS A 284 1.72 -6.16 17.71
CA LYS A 284 1.29 -5.26 18.78
C LYS A 284 2.39 -5.17 19.83
N PHE A 285 2.24 -4.24 20.76
CA PHE A 285 3.14 -4.19 21.92
C PHE A 285 3.12 -5.52 22.68
N SER A 286 4.29 -6.12 22.86
CA SER A 286 4.50 -7.37 23.59
C SER A 286 5.87 -7.34 24.29
N MET A 287 6.07 -8.24 25.25
CA MET A 287 7.36 -8.37 25.95
C MET A 287 8.37 -9.24 25.19
N GLU A 288 7.96 -9.80 24.04
CA GLU A 288 8.82 -10.59 23.15
C GLU A 288 9.67 -9.66 22.28
N ASP A 289 10.75 -10.18 21.70
CA ASP A 289 11.61 -9.46 20.75
C ASP A 289 10.94 -9.33 19.37
N ALA A 290 9.84 -8.58 19.35
CA ALA A 290 9.05 -8.27 18.17
C ALA A 290 8.90 -6.75 18.05
N PRO A 291 9.06 -6.17 16.84
CA PRO A 291 8.93 -4.74 16.66
C PRO A 291 7.49 -4.33 17.00
N PRO A 292 7.25 -3.30 17.83
CA PRO A 292 5.89 -2.94 18.22
C PRO A 292 5.15 -2.24 17.07
N ASN A 293 3.85 -2.50 16.93
CA ASN A 293 2.95 -1.81 15.99
C ASN A 293 3.52 -1.69 14.57
N THR A 294 4.10 -2.77 14.06
CA THR A 294 4.87 -2.78 12.80
C THR A 294 4.20 -3.73 11.82
N PHE A 295 3.93 -3.24 10.61
CA PHE A 295 3.52 -4.11 9.51
C PHE A 295 4.73 -4.92 9.06
N PHE A 296 4.71 -6.21 9.37
CA PHE A 296 5.86 -7.09 9.17
C PHE A 296 5.76 -7.95 7.91
N LEU A 297 4.56 -8.11 7.36
CA LEU A 297 4.29 -8.93 6.18
C LEU A 297 3.24 -8.28 5.28
N GLU A 298 3.53 -8.22 3.98
CA GLU A 298 2.59 -7.88 2.92
C GLU A 298 2.55 -9.02 1.89
N TYR A 299 1.36 -9.44 1.53
CA TYR A 299 1.09 -10.30 0.39
C TYR A 299 -0.08 -9.68 -0.38
N ILE A 300 0.11 -9.38 -1.66
CA ILE A 300 -0.93 -8.85 -2.56
C ILE A 300 -0.78 -9.53 -3.92
N ALA A 301 -1.50 -10.63 -4.15
CA ALA A 301 -1.38 -11.38 -5.39
C ALA A 301 -2.63 -12.20 -5.73
N ARG A 302 -2.76 -12.54 -7.02
CA ARG A 302 -3.79 -13.46 -7.53
C ARG A 302 -3.14 -14.68 -8.17
N PRO A 303 -2.85 -15.74 -7.40
CA PRO A 303 -2.38 -17.02 -7.92
C PRO A 303 -3.32 -17.66 -8.94
N GLN A 304 -2.81 -18.66 -9.65
CA GLN A 304 -3.57 -19.40 -10.66
C GLN A 304 -4.85 -20.03 -10.10
N THR A 305 -4.82 -20.48 -8.85
CA THR A 305 -5.98 -21.02 -8.15
C THR A 305 -6.16 -20.36 -6.78
N ALA A 306 -7.41 -20.20 -6.35
CA ALA A 306 -7.70 -19.72 -5.00
C ALA A 306 -7.11 -20.62 -3.91
N GLU A 307 -6.98 -21.93 -4.15
CA GLU A 307 -6.39 -22.87 -3.19
C GLU A 307 -4.89 -22.64 -2.98
N MET A 308 -4.14 -22.21 -4.00
CA MET A 308 -2.75 -21.79 -3.80
C MET A 308 -2.70 -20.63 -2.81
N PHE A 309 -3.53 -19.59 -3.02
CA PHE A 309 -3.63 -18.47 -2.09
C PHE A 309 -3.99 -18.92 -0.67
N PHE A 310 -4.95 -19.84 -0.51
CA PHE A 310 -5.32 -20.35 0.81
C PHE A 310 -4.16 -21.11 1.49
N GLU A 311 -3.38 -21.86 0.72
CA GLU A 311 -2.20 -22.56 1.24
C GLU A 311 -1.09 -21.58 1.65
N ASP A 312 -0.84 -20.56 0.84
CA ASP A 312 0.14 -19.51 1.14
C ASP A 312 -0.22 -18.76 2.43
N VAL A 313 -1.51 -18.39 2.58
CA VAL A 313 -2.02 -17.78 3.82
C VAL A 313 -1.81 -18.72 4.99
N LEU A 314 -2.23 -19.99 4.89
CA LEU A 314 -2.06 -20.98 5.96
C LEU A 314 -0.60 -21.14 6.37
N MET A 315 0.32 -21.23 5.42
CA MET A 315 1.75 -21.34 5.72
C MET A 315 2.28 -20.13 6.48
N ALA A 316 1.89 -18.90 6.08
CA ALA A 316 2.25 -17.69 6.81
C ALA A 316 1.70 -17.69 8.26
N LEU A 317 0.43 -18.07 8.45
CA LEU A 317 -0.18 -18.17 9.78
C LEU A 317 0.56 -19.17 10.68
N VAL A 318 0.93 -20.33 10.12
CA VAL A 318 1.66 -21.37 10.85
C VAL A 318 3.07 -20.91 11.19
N TYR A 319 3.82 -20.35 10.24
CA TYR A 319 5.18 -19.88 10.46
C TYR A 319 5.26 -18.87 11.60
N TYR A 320 4.39 -17.85 11.60
CA TYR A 320 4.37 -16.84 12.66
C TYR A 320 3.64 -17.28 13.93
N GLY A 321 2.82 -18.34 13.86
CA GLY A 321 2.02 -18.81 14.99
C GLY A 321 0.97 -17.79 15.46
N MET A 322 0.51 -16.88 14.60
CA MET A 322 -0.42 -15.78 14.95
C MET A 322 -1.82 -15.99 14.35
N PRO A 323 -2.89 -15.50 14.99
CA PRO A 323 -4.26 -15.58 14.47
C PRO A 323 -4.51 -14.66 13.28
N MET A 324 -5.61 -14.88 12.56
CA MET A 324 -6.05 -14.08 11.42
C MET A 324 -7.51 -13.63 11.56
N LEU A 325 -7.79 -12.37 11.29
CA LEU A 325 -9.13 -11.86 11.04
C LEU A 325 -9.36 -11.73 9.53
N ALA A 326 -10.30 -12.49 8.98
CA ALA A 326 -10.65 -12.45 7.57
C ALA A 326 -12.12 -12.07 7.36
N GLU A 327 -12.40 -11.52 6.18
CA GLU A 327 -13.78 -11.29 5.74
C GLU A 327 -14.55 -12.62 5.59
N ASN A 328 -15.79 -12.66 6.09
CA ASN A 328 -16.62 -13.87 6.04
C ASN A 328 -17.60 -13.93 4.85
N ASN A 329 -17.72 -12.87 4.05
CA ASN A 329 -18.57 -12.87 2.85
C ASN A 329 -18.05 -13.83 1.76
N LYS A 330 -16.75 -14.15 1.79
CA LYS A 330 -16.06 -15.08 0.88
C LYS A 330 -15.47 -16.24 1.71
N PRO A 331 -16.31 -17.18 2.19
CA PRO A 331 -15.94 -18.03 3.31
C PRO A 331 -15.01 -19.20 2.93
N ARG A 332 -14.64 -19.39 1.66
CA ARG A 332 -13.85 -20.58 1.24
C ARG A 332 -12.51 -20.66 1.95
N LEU A 333 -11.84 -19.54 2.19
CA LEU A 333 -10.61 -19.51 2.99
C LEU A 333 -10.85 -20.03 4.42
N LEU A 334 -11.92 -19.58 5.07
CA LEU A 334 -12.26 -19.99 6.44
C LEU A 334 -12.62 -21.47 6.52
N TYR A 335 -13.40 -21.98 5.55
CA TYR A 335 -13.70 -23.41 5.44
C TYR A 335 -12.46 -24.24 5.13
N TYR A 336 -11.53 -23.71 4.32
CA TYR A 336 -10.26 -24.36 4.04
C TYR A 336 -9.44 -24.58 5.32
N LEU A 337 -9.29 -23.52 6.13
CA LEU A 337 -8.62 -23.60 7.44
C LEU A 337 -9.32 -24.60 8.36
N LYS A 338 -10.66 -24.56 8.45
CA LYS A 338 -11.43 -25.50 9.27
C LYS A 338 -11.21 -26.95 8.84
N ARG A 339 -11.32 -27.26 7.55
CA ARG A 339 -11.12 -28.61 6.99
C ARG A 339 -9.71 -29.15 7.26
N ARG A 340 -8.71 -28.27 7.28
CA ARG A 340 -7.31 -28.61 7.59
C ARG A 340 -7.00 -28.68 9.10
N GLY A 341 -7.98 -28.44 9.97
CA GLY A 341 -7.82 -28.47 11.43
C GLY A 341 -7.32 -27.15 12.06
N TYR A 342 -7.19 -26.08 11.27
CA TYR A 342 -6.70 -24.76 11.68
C TYR A 342 -7.81 -23.76 12.02
N ARG A 343 -9.01 -24.24 12.39
CA ARG A 343 -10.12 -23.36 12.79
C ARG A 343 -9.72 -22.38 13.92
N GLY A 344 -8.84 -22.79 14.81
CA GLY A 344 -8.35 -21.96 15.92
C GLY A 344 -7.57 -20.72 15.50
N PHE A 345 -7.06 -20.67 14.26
CA PHE A 345 -6.38 -19.50 13.70
C PHE A 345 -7.35 -18.43 13.19
N ALA A 346 -8.57 -18.79 12.82
CA ALA A 346 -9.58 -17.83 12.38
C ALA A 346 -10.22 -17.12 13.57
N MET A 347 -9.95 -15.82 13.71
CA MET A 347 -10.58 -15.00 14.74
C MET A 347 -12.06 -14.81 14.45
N ASN A 348 -12.86 -14.72 15.51
CA ASN A 348 -14.20 -14.19 15.39
C ASN A 348 -14.18 -12.67 15.41
N ARG A 349 -15.21 -12.05 14.83
CA ARG A 349 -15.40 -10.61 14.87
C ARG A 349 -15.22 -10.03 16.30
N PRO A 350 -14.43 -8.96 16.46
CA PRO A 350 -14.06 -8.43 17.78
C PRO A 350 -15.19 -7.68 18.49
N ASP A 351 -16.21 -7.25 17.73
CA ASP A 351 -17.31 -6.38 18.17
C ASP A 351 -18.48 -7.14 18.81
N LYS A 352 -18.52 -8.48 18.73
CA LYS A 352 -19.56 -9.31 19.35
C LYS A 352 -18.99 -10.30 20.36
N VAL A 353 -19.71 -10.45 21.46
CA VAL A 353 -19.46 -11.53 22.44
C VAL A 353 -19.82 -12.86 21.81
N TRP A 354 -19.07 -13.92 22.14
CA TRP A 354 -19.25 -15.28 21.61
C TRP A 354 -20.72 -15.76 21.58
N ASN A 355 -21.45 -15.50 22.68
CA ASN A 355 -22.84 -15.92 22.85
C ASN A 355 -23.82 -15.19 21.90
N LYS A 356 -23.41 -14.10 21.25
CA LYS A 356 -24.20 -13.33 20.28
C LYS A 356 -23.79 -13.58 18.83
N LEU A 357 -22.79 -14.42 18.59
CA LEU A 357 -22.39 -14.85 17.25
C LEU A 357 -23.43 -15.79 16.65
N SER A 358 -23.65 -15.67 15.34
CA SER A 358 -24.47 -16.62 14.57
C SER A 358 -23.84 -18.00 14.54
N VAL A 359 -24.61 -19.02 14.15
CA VAL A 359 -24.12 -20.40 14.02
C VAL A 359 -22.93 -20.47 13.05
N ALA A 360 -23.03 -19.79 11.90
CA ALA A 360 -21.95 -19.72 10.91
C ALA A 360 -20.72 -18.96 11.45
N GLU A 361 -20.91 -17.83 12.13
CA GLU A 361 -19.80 -17.08 12.73
C GLU A 361 -19.05 -17.90 13.80
N ARG A 362 -19.77 -18.69 14.60
CA ARG A 362 -19.14 -19.63 15.54
C ARG A 362 -18.40 -20.75 14.81
N GLU A 363 -18.99 -21.25 13.73
CA GLU A 363 -18.46 -22.38 12.99
C GLU A 363 -17.14 -22.07 12.28
N VAL A 364 -17.04 -20.93 11.58
CA VAL A 364 -15.89 -20.61 10.72
C VAL A 364 -15.11 -19.35 11.12
N GLY A 365 -15.73 -18.45 11.89
CA GLY A 365 -15.12 -17.18 12.30
C GLY A 365 -15.30 -16.07 11.26
N GLY A 366 -14.42 -15.07 11.34
CA GLY A 366 -14.38 -13.91 10.46
C GLY A 366 -15.30 -12.77 10.87
N ILE A 367 -15.29 -11.72 10.05
CA ILE A 367 -16.08 -10.50 10.20
C ILE A 367 -16.83 -10.17 8.90
N PRO A 368 -18.10 -9.74 8.95
CA PRO A 368 -18.80 -9.26 7.77
C PRO A 368 -18.26 -7.91 7.31
N ASN A 369 -18.08 -7.72 6.01
CA ASN A 369 -17.54 -6.47 5.44
C ASN A 369 -18.62 -5.55 4.85
N SER A 370 -19.90 -5.95 4.92
CA SER A 370 -21.01 -5.27 4.23
C SER A 370 -21.72 -4.21 5.07
N SER A 371 -21.72 -4.32 6.40
CA SER A 371 -22.41 -3.36 7.27
C SER A 371 -21.67 -2.02 7.34
N GLU A 372 -22.41 -0.92 7.20
CA GLU A 372 -21.89 0.45 7.20
C GLU A 372 -21.06 0.78 8.45
N ASP A 373 -21.52 0.36 9.63
CA ASP A 373 -20.78 0.52 10.89
C ASP A 373 -19.37 -0.11 10.83
N ILE A 374 -19.23 -1.30 10.24
CA ILE A 374 -17.94 -1.98 10.13
C ILE A 374 -17.04 -1.26 9.13
N LYS A 375 -17.59 -0.65 8.07
CA LYS A 375 -16.80 0.14 7.12
C LYS A 375 -16.21 1.38 7.80
N GLN A 376 -17.02 2.08 8.60
CA GLN A 376 -16.57 3.25 9.36
C GLN A 376 -15.53 2.87 10.41
N VAL A 377 -15.76 1.78 11.16
CA VAL A 377 -14.81 1.28 12.16
C VAL A 377 -13.48 0.86 11.52
N HIS A 378 -13.53 0.23 10.36
CA HIS A 378 -12.36 -0.17 9.59
C HIS A 378 -11.55 1.05 9.12
N ALA A 379 -12.23 2.05 8.55
CA ALA A 379 -11.59 3.31 8.15
C ALA A 379 -10.96 4.04 9.34
N ALA A 380 -11.68 4.18 10.46
CA ALA A 380 -11.19 4.84 11.67
C ALA A 380 -9.98 4.10 12.29
N ALA A 381 -9.93 2.78 12.18
CA ALA A 381 -8.79 1.99 12.65
C ALA A 381 -7.51 2.32 11.87
N ILE A 382 -7.61 2.44 10.54
CA ILE A 382 -6.50 2.81 9.66
C ILE A 382 -6.09 4.26 9.90
N GLU A 383 -7.05 5.18 9.96
CA GLU A 383 -6.81 6.59 10.25
C GLU A 383 -6.04 6.76 11.57
N THR A 384 -6.48 6.08 12.64
CA THR A 384 -5.81 6.12 13.94
C THR A 384 -4.38 5.56 13.87
N TYR A 385 -4.17 4.50 13.08
CA TYR A 385 -2.83 3.94 12.89
C TYR A 385 -1.92 4.91 12.14
N ILE A 386 -2.42 5.52 11.06
CA ILE A 386 -1.66 6.52 10.27
C ILE A 386 -1.24 7.69 11.14
N GLN A 387 -2.17 8.23 11.94
CA GLN A 387 -1.85 9.37 12.80
C GLN A 387 -0.78 9.06 13.85
N LYS A 388 -0.65 7.80 14.28
CA LYS A 388 0.28 7.40 15.37
C LYS A 388 1.59 6.79 14.91
N HIS A 389 1.61 6.13 13.75
CA HIS A 389 2.68 5.20 13.39
C HIS A 389 3.19 5.35 11.95
N VAL A 390 2.73 6.38 11.22
CA VAL A 390 3.11 6.63 9.82
C VAL A 390 3.63 8.05 9.69
N GLY A 391 4.65 8.24 8.85
CA GLY A 391 5.30 9.54 8.65
C GLY A 391 6.18 9.92 9.83
N MET A 392 6.53 11.20 9.92
CA MET A 392 7.34 11.71 11.02
C MET A 392 6.50 11.85 12.30
N ASN A 393 6.94 11.22 13.38
CA ASN A 393 6.36 11.33 14.73
C ASN A 393 7.46 11.76 15.73
N ASP A 394 7.07 12.02 16.98
CA ASP A 394 8.01 12.45 18.05
C ASP A 394 9.18 11.47 18.26
N ASP A 395 8.93 10.17 18.03
CA ASP A 395 9.91 9.08 18.19
C ASP A 395 10.73 8.77 16.91
N GLY A 396 10.49 9.51 15.81
CA GLY A 396 11.10 9.29 14.50
C GLY A 396 10.09 8.91 13.41
N PHE A 397 10.58 8.35 12.30
CA PHE A 397 9.73 7.88 11.19
C PHE A 397 9.00 6.58 11.54
N GLY A 398 7.84 6.37 10.92
CA GLY A 398 7.02 5.19 11.09
C GLY A 398 7.65 3.89 10.60
N ASN A 399 7.09 2.77 11.06
CA ASN A 399 7.58 1.41 10.81
C ASN A 399 6.74 0.64 9.77
N ILE A 400 6.21 1.34 8.77
CA ILE A 400 5.55 0.70 7.62
C ILE A 400 6.40 0.89 6.36
N TYR A 401 7.00 -0.20 5.90
CA TYR A 401 7.93 -0.18 4.76
C TYR A 401 7.25 -0.55 3.42
N PHE A 402 5.95 -0.83 3.44
CA PHE A 402 5.25 -1.34 2.26
C PHE A 402 4.60 -0.22 1.44
N ASN A 403 5.33 0.28 0.44
CA ASN A 403 4.88 1.38 -0.43
C ASN A 403 3.58 1.04 -1.19
N THR A 404 3.35 -0.23 -1.56
CA THR A 404 2.08 -0.65 -2.18
C THR A 404 0.88 -0.35 -1.28
N THR A 405 0.99 -0.69 0.01
CA THR A 405 -0.07 -0.41 1.00
C THR A 405 -0.24 1.08 1.27
N LEU A 406 0.86 1.83 1.38
CA LEU A 406 0.81 3.29 1.58
C LEU A 406 0.12 3.98 0.40
N ASN A 407 0.45 3.60 -0.83
CA ASN A 407 -0.19 4.10 -2.05
C ASN A 407 -1.67 3.70 -2.14
N ASP A 408 -2.04 2.50 -1.67
CA ASP A 408 -3.44 2.06 -1.61
C ASP A 408 -4.25 2.88 -0.59
N TRP A 409 -3.66 3.19 0.58
CA TRP A 409 -4.25 4.10 1.57
C TRP A 409 -4.41 5.51 1.01
N ALA A 410 -3.39 6.06 0.33
CA ALA A 410 -3.44 7.40 -0.24
C ALA A 410 -4.63 7.57 -1.20
N LYS A 411 -5.02 6.51 -1.92
CA LYS A 411 -6.10 6.54 -2.91
C LYS A 411 -7.45 6.07 -2.36
N PHE A 412 -7.52 5.66 -1.10
CA PHE A 412 -8.68 4.97 -0.55
C PHE A 412 -9.94 5.84 -0.56
N ASP A 413 -10.99 5.32 -1.19
CA ASP A 413 -12.34 5.89 -1.19
C ASP A 413 -13.28 4.92 -0.45
N ILE A 414 -13.90 5.40 0.64
CA ILE A 414 -14.81 4.60 1.47
C ILE A 414 -16.01 4.06 0.70
N ASN A 415 -16.40 4.71 -0.40
CA ASN A 415 -17.49 4.27 -1.26
C ASN A 415 -17.06 3.23 -2.30
N LYS A 416 -15.77 3.17 -2.65
CA LYS A 416 -15.23 2.32 -3.74
C LYS A 416 -14.17 1.31 -3.25
N ARG A 417 -14.46 0.66 -2.13
CA ARG A 417 -13.56 -0.28 -1.41
C ARG A 417 -13.06 -1.48 -2.22
N THR A 418 -13.78 -1.92 -3.25
CA THR A 418 -13.47 -3.16 -3.99
C THR A 418 -12.16 -3.12 -4.78
N LYS A 419 -11.56 -1.94 -4.97
CA LYS A 419 -10.26 -1.78 -5.64
C LYS A 419 -9.07 -1.77 -4.68
N PHE A 420 -9.32 -1.64 -3.38
CA PHE A 420 -8.32 -1.34 -2.35
C PHE A 420 -8.04 -2.56 -1.46
N ASP A 421 -7.64 -3.67 -2.10
CA ASP A 421 -7.46 -4.96 -1.42
C ASP A 421 -6.45 -4.85 -0.26
N ALA A 422 -5.40 -4.04 -0.41
CA ALA A 422 -4.38 -3.85 0.63
C ALA A 422 -4.92 -3.09 1.84
N THR A 423 -5.73 -2.05 1.58
CA THR A 423 -6.41 -1.28 2.63
C THR A 423 -7.36 -2.16 3.44
N ILE A 424 -8.08 -3.09 2.78
CA ILE A 424 -9.00 -3.99 3.49
C ILE A 424 -8.25 -4.92 4.43
N SER A 425 -7.26 -5.66 3.94
CA SER A 425 -6.47 -6.59 4.76
C SER A 425 -5.67 -5.88 5.85
N SER A 426 -5.07 -4.73 5.57
CA SER A 426 -4.29 -3.98 6.58
C SER A 426 -5.19 -3.47 7.72
N GLY A 427 -6.37 -2.94 7.41
CA GLY A 427 -7.32 -2.50 8.44
C GLY A 427 -7.89 -3.67 9.26
N LEU A 428 -8.10 -4.84 8.64
CA LEU A 428 -8.46 -6.06 9.38
C LEU A 428 -7.35 -6.49 10.35
N ALA A 429 -6.07 -6.34 9.98
CA ALA A 429 -4.93 -6.66 10.85
C ALA A 429 -4.88 -5.70 12.07
N ILE A 430 -5.12 -4.40 11.85
CA ILE A 430 -5.22 -3.40 12.91
C ILE A 430 -6.38 -3.73 13.85
N MET A 431 -7.55 -4.05 13.31
CA MET A 431 -8.72 -4.43 14.11
C MET A 431 -8.48 -5.71 14.92
N ALA A 432 -7.78 -6.69 14.34
CA ALA A 432 -7.42 -7.94 15.00
C ALA A 432 -6.51 -7.71 16.21
N CYS A 433 -5.47 -6.87 16.05
CA CYS A 433 -4.56 -6.52 17.14
C CYS A 433 -5.25 -5.70 18.23
N ASN A 434 -6.13 -4.78 17.84
CA ASN A 434 -6.83 -3.85 18.74
C ASN A 434 -8.21 -4.33 19.18
N ARG A 435 -8.45 -5.65 19.24
CA ARG A 435 -9.74 -6.25 19.61
C ARG A 435 -10.35 -5.69 20.91
N HIS A 436 -9.55 -5.26 21.87
CA HIS A 436 -10.02 -4.69 23.13
C HIS A 436 -10.79 -3.36 22.95
N LEU A 437 -10.49 -2.57 21.92
CA LEU A 437 -11.18 -1.32 21.63
C LEU A 437 -12.62 -1.52 21.17
N TYR A 438 -12.90 -2.66 20.51
CA TYR A 438 -14.20 -2.95 19.90
C TYR A 438 -15.11 -3.81 20.78
N HIS A 439 -14.64 -4.29 21.93
CA HIS A 439 -15.49 -5.09 22.81
C HIS A 439 -16.69 -4.27 23.28
N PRO A 440 -17.92 -4.81 23.15
CA PRO A 440 -19.12 -4.10 23.56
C PRO A 440 -19.09 -3.88 25.07
N ARG A 441 -18.88 -2.62 25.49
CA ARG A 441 -18.94 -2.24 26.91
C ARG A 441 -20.40 -2.35 27.34
N PRO A 442 -20.74 -3.18 28.35
CA PRO A 442 -22.09 -3.15 28.90
C PRO A 442 -22.36 -1.74 29.45
N LYS A 443 -23.45 -1.12 28.99
CA LYS A 443 -24.00 0.08 29.64
C LYS A 443 -24.49 -0.36 31.01
N TYR A 444 -23.68 -0.19 32.03
CA TYR A 444 -24.14 -0.31 33.41
C TYR A 444 -24.99 0.92 33.72
N GLU A 445 -26.29 0.81 33.53
CA GLU A 445 -27.20 1.65 34.29
C GLU A 445 -27.06 1.22 35.75
N LYS A 446 -26.35 2.03 36.54
CA LYS A 446 -26.41 1.92 37.99
C LYS A 446 -27.87 2.19 38.38
N LYS A 447 -28.69 1.14 38.51
CA LYS A 447 -29.98 1.27 39.19
C LYS A 447 -29.66 1.80 40.58
N GLY A 448 -30.10 3.03 40.87
CA GLY A 448 -30.09 3.55 42.23
C GLY A 448 -30.85 2.54 43.08
N LEU A 449 -30.15 1.89 44.01
CA LEU A 449 -30.80 1.13 45.06
C LEU A 449 -31.55 2.18 45.90
N ASP A 450 -32.87 2.23 45.75
CA ASP A 450 -33.75 3.04 46.57
C ASP A 450 -33.87 2.37 47.96
N LEU A 451 -32.74 2.27 48.66
CA LEU A 451 -32.66 1.78 50.02
C LEU A 451 -33.21 2.86 50.92
N LYS A 452 -34.51 2.77 51.23
CA LYS A 452 -35.11 3.50 52.34
C LYS A 452 -34.53 2.97 53.65
N LEU A 453 -33.39 3.51 54.05
CA LEU A 453 -32.82 3.30 55.38
C LEU A 453 -33.70 4.04 56.39
N SER A 454 -34.74 3.37 56.90
CA SER A 454 -35.55 3.87 58.00
C SER A 454 -34.66 4.06 59.24
N ARG A 455 -34.53 5.30 59.71
CA ARG A 455 -33.85 5.58 60.98
C ARG A 455 -34.82 5.27 62.11
N PHE A 456 -34.39 4.62 63.18
CA PHE A 456 -35.23 4.31 64.33
C PHE A 456 -34.79 5.15 65.54
N ASN A 457 -35.75 5.69 66.29
CA ASN A 457 -35.49 6.35 67.56
C ASN A 457 -35.70 5.35 68.70
N ASN A 458 -34.63 5.10 69.46
CA ASN A 458 -34.62 4.13 70.56
C ASN A 458 -34.62 4.79 71.95
N LYS A 459 -35.13 6.02 72.09
CA LYS A 459 -35.17 6.74 73.37
C LYS A 459 -36.33 6.33 74.30
N GLY A 460 -37.18 5.38 73.90
CA GLY A 460 -38.30 4.86 74.70
C GLY A 460 -38.27 3.34 74.87
N MET A 461 -39.22 2.77 75.63
CA MET A 461 -39.30 1.31 75.86
C MET A 461 -39.66 0.47 74.62
N GLN A 462 -40.05 1.10 73.50
CA GLN A 462 -40.23 0.43 72.20
C GLN A 462 -39.67 1.31 71.08
N SER A 463 -38.98 0.70 70.12
CA SER A 463 -38.38 1.38 68.96
C SER A 463 -39.45 1.91 68.01
N GLN A 464 -39.35 3.19 67.62
CA GLN A 464 -40.25 3.82 66.65
C GLN A 464 -39.47 4.27 65.41
N ILE A 465 -40.08 4.10 64.22
CA ILE A 465 -39.52 4.58 62.95
C ILE A 465 -39.57 6.11 62.95
N ILE A 466 -38.43 6.75 62.70
CA ILE A 466 -38.32 8.17 62.40
C ILE A 466 -38.75 8.34 60.95
N GLN A 467 -39.82 9.10 60.71
CA GLN A 467 -40.29 9.43 59.37
C GLN A 467 -39.28 10.27 58.60
#